data_AF-A0A2I0PW63-F1
#
_entry.id   AF-A0A2I0PW63-F1
#
_cell.length_a   1.000
_cell.length_b   1.000
_cell.length_c   1.000
_cell.angle_alpha   90.00
_cell.angle_beta   90.00
_cell.angle_gamma   90.00
#
_symmetry.space_group_name_H-M   'P 1'
#
loop_
_entity.id
_entity.type
_entity.pdbx_description
1 polymer ?
#
loop_
_entity_poly.entity_id
_entity_poly.type
_entity_poly.pdbx_seq_one_letter_code
_entity_poly.pdbx_strand_id
1 'polypeptide(L)'
;MHEHKHHILRIALSGMKNRIILSLVFLICIALAIAGCTGTQTTSAASPTGTTTGSSGSSAAGNLAVSPTDAVPDYNMVTVDVGEKDYLGNIPVIFQGGMGQIHVKKIDVTLYRSDGQIKTATIGINKGDQAELEGTKQTDRVVVRVSMDNGQSFTINDVQSPYRTRQ
;
A
#
# COMPACT_ATOMS: atom_id res chain seq x y z
N MET A 1 -46.32 28.87 21.98
CA MET A 1 -46.39 29.56 20.66
C MET A 1 -44.98 29.70 20.06
N HIS A 2 -44.20 28.61 20.01
CA HIS A 2 -42.76 28.65 19.66
C HIS A 2 -42.32 27.47 18.77
N GLU A 3 -43.26 26.82 18.09
CA GLU A 3 -43.00 25.65 17.21
C GLU A 3 -43.14 25.99 15.72
N HIS A 4 -43.74 27.14 15.36
CA HIS A 4 -44.00 27.47 13.95
C HIS A 4 -42.81 28.08 13.19
N LYS A 5 -41.73 28.48 13.88
CA LYS A 5 -40.58 29.17 13.26
C LYS A 5 -39.59 28.21 12.58
N HIS A 6 -39.53 26.94 12.97
CA HIS A 6 -38.53 26.00 12.42
C HIS A 6 -38.90 25.42 11.04
N HIS A 7 -40.17 25.42 10.67
CA HIS A 7 -40.61 24.93 9.34
C HIS A 7 -40.36 25.95 8.22
N ILE A 8 -40.49 27.24 8.49
CA ILE A 8 -40.35 28.30 7.47
C ILE A 8 -38.88 28.44 7.03
N LEU A 9 -37.93 28.24 7.96
CA LEU A 9 -36.50 28.37 7.66
C LEU A 9 -35.97 27.24 6.74
N ARG A 10 -36.57 26.04 6.78
CA ARG A 10 -36.17 24.92 5.91
C ARG A 10 -36.63 25.10 4.45
N ILE A 11 -37.71 25.85 4.22
CA ILE A 11 -38.29 26.06 2.88
C ILE A 11 -37.48 27.10 2.08
N ALA A 12 -36.98 28.16 2.74
CA ALA A 12 -36.27 29.25 2.07
C ALA A 12 -34.86 28.88 1.55
N LEU A 13 -34.15 27.94 2.20
CA LEU A 13 -32.82 27.50 1.74
C LEU A 13 -32.85 26.56 0.52
N SER A 14 -34.00 25.94 0.23
CA SER A 14 -34.16 25.03 -0.92
C SER A 14 -34.17 25.77 -2.26
N GLY A 15 -34.79 26.95 -2.32
CA GLY A 15 -34.95 27.70 -3.59
C GLY A 15 -33.66 28.25 -4.18
N MET A 16 -32.75 28.76 -3.35
CA MET A 16 -31.46 29.31 -3.83
C MET A 16 -30.48 28.20 -4.22
N LYS A 17 -30.49 27.09 -3.47
CA LYS A 17 -29.62 25.94 -3.72
C LYS A 17 -29.99 25.25 -5.05
N ASN A 18 -31.28 25.12 -5.37
CA ASN A 18 -31.71 24.57 -6.66
C ASN A 18 -31.40 25.48 -7.86
N ARG A 19 -31.47 26.82 -7.70
CA ARG A 19 -31.10 27.76 -8.77
C ARG A 19 -29.59 27.80 -9.01
N ILE A 20 -28.78 27.70 -7.96
CA ILE A 20 -27.32 27.59 -8.05
C ILE A 20 -26.91 26.26 -8.70
N ILE A 21 -27.55 25.15 -8.30
CA ILE A 21 -27.31 23.83 -8.90
C ILE A 21 -27.69 23.83 -10.39
N LEU A 22 -28.85 24.39 -10.75
CA LEU A 22 -29.29 24.46 -12.15
C LEU A 22 -28.36 25.31 -13.03
N SER A 23 -27.84 26.43 -12.48
CA SER A 23 -26.91 27.30 -13.20
C SER A 23 -25.52 26.67 -13.36
N LEU A 24 -25.06 25.87 -12.39
CA LEU A 24 -23.77 25.18 -12.44
C LEU A 24 -23.79 24.02 -13.44
N VAL A 25 -24.91 23.28 -13.51
CA VAL A 25 -25.12 22.18 -14.46
C VAL A 25 -25.17 22.70 -15.91
N PHE A 26 -25.85 23.83 -16.15
CA PHE A 26 -25.94 24.41 -17.48
C PHE A 26 -24.57 24.88 -18.02
N LEU A 27 -23.71 25.42 -17.14
CA LEU A 27 -22.36 25.88 -17.48
C LEU A 27 -21.40 24.72 -17.81
N ILE A 28 -21.59 23.56 -17.17
CA ILE A 28 -20.82 22.32 -17.44
C ILE A 28 -21.22 21.68 -18.77
N CYS A 29 -22.51 21.71 -19.14
CA CYS A 29 -23.00 21.09 -20.37
C CYS A 29 -22.49 21.76 -21.67
N ILE A 30 -22.19 23.06 -21.64
CA ILE A 30 -21.70 23.80 -22.81
C ILE A 30 -20.22 23.51 -23.08
N ALA A 31 -19.43 23.18 -22.05
CA ALA A 31 -18.00 22.90 -22.20
C ALA A 31 -17.69 21.53 -22.86
N LEU A 32 -18.68 20.64 -22.94
CA LEU A 32 -18.51 19.26 -23.41
C LEU A 32 -18.78 19.08 -24.92
N ALA A 33 -19.11 20.15 -25.65
CA ALA A 33 -19.62 20.07 -27.04
C ALA A 33 -18.59 20.30 -28.15
N ILE A 34 -17.29 20.45 -27.86
CA ILE A 34 -16.24 20.67 -28.89
C ILE A 34 -15.04 19.75 -28.69
N ALA A 35 -15.23 18.46 -28.96
CA ALA A 35 -14.18 17.55 -29.43
C ALA A 35 -14.83 16.26 -29.97
N GLY A 36 -15.14 16.24 -31.27
CA GLY A 36 -15.64 15.04 -31.97
C GLY A 36 -14.51 14.22 -32.60
N CYS A 37 -14.62 12.88 -32.48
CA CYS A 37 -14.42 11.80 -33.47
C CYS A 37 -13.03 11.67 -34.17
N THR A 38 -12.40 10.50 -34.40
CA THR A 38 -12.89 9.23 -34.94
C THR A 38 -11.97 8.06 -34.54
N GLY A 39 -12.51 6.83 -34.45
CA GLY A 39 -11.73 5.59 -34.30
C GLY A 39 -12.50 4.46 -33.60
N THR A 40 -13.33 3.72 -34.35
CA THR A 40 -14.06 2.55 -33.85
C THR A 40 -13.30 1.25 -34.11
N GLN A 41 -12.99 0.50 -33.04
CA GLN A 41 -13.15 -0.97 -32.98
C GLN A 41 -13.22 -1.48 -31.52
N THR A 42 -14.40 -2.03 -31.22
CA THR A 42 -14.94 -2.86 -30.11
C THR A 42 -13.91 -3.84 -29.49
N THR A 43 -13.84 -4.15 -28.18
CA THR A 43 -14.85 -4.24 -27.09
C THR A 43 -14.16 -4.21 -25.70
N SER A 44 -14.73 -3.42 -24.76
CA SER A 44 -14.68 -3.38 -23.26
C SER A 44 -13.48 -3.90 -22.46
N ALA A 45 -13.01 -3.29 -21.35
CA ALA A 45 -13.25 -2.07 -20.56
C ALA A 45 -12.27 -2.15 -19.35
N ALA A 46 -11.75 -1.13 -18.65
CA ALA A 46 -11.53 0.30 -18.83
C ALA A 46 -10.49 0.71 -17.74
N SER A 47 -9.61 1.68 -18.06
CA SER A 47 -8.74 2.44 -17.14
C SER A 47 -9.51 3.70 -16.64
N PRO A 48 -9.09 4.46 -15.60
CA PRO A 48 -8.09 5.52 -15.82
C PRO A 48 -7.14 5.85 -14.65
N THR A 49 -5.91 6.20 -15.07
CA THR A 49 -4.91 7.14 -14.54
C THR A 49 -5.16 7.89 -13.22
N GLY A 50 -4.22 7.70 -12.28
CA GLY A 50 -3.87 8.62 -11.21
C GLY A 50 -2.36 8.59 -10.96
N THR A 51 -1.74 9.77 -10.92
CA THR A 51 -0.33 10.05 -10.59
C THR A 51 0.30 9.02 -9.65
N THR A 52 1.25 8.23 -10.15
CA THR A 52 1.95 7.22 -9.36
C THR A 52 3.39 7.65 -9.15
N THR A 53 3.70 8.13 -7.95
CA THR A 53 5.07 8.07 -7.42
C THR A 53 5.55 6.64 -7.58
N GLY A 54 6.68 6.46 -8.29
CA GLY A 54 7.17 5.18 -8.80
C GLY A 54 7.03 4.03 -7.80
N SER A 55 6.06 3.16 -8.04
CA SER A 55 6.09 1.80 -7.57
C SER A 55 6.49 0.97 -8.77
N SER A 56 7.76 0.56 -8.79
CA SER A 56 8.30 -0.38 -9.76
C SER A 56 7.48 -1.68 -9.66
N GLY A 57 6.48 -1.82 -10.53
CA GLY A 57 5.77 -3.07 -10.73
C GLY A 57 6.73 -4.10 -11.30
N SER A 58 7.39 -4.85 -10.40
CA SER A 58 8.22 -5.99 -10.76
C SER A 58 7.33 -7.09 -11.33
N SER A 59 7.52 -7.40 -12.60
CA SER A 59 6.91 -8.55 -13.28
C SER A 59 7.26 -9.84 -12.53
N ALA A 60 6.24 -10.65 -12.23
CA ALA A 60 6.25 -11.76 -11.27
C ALA A 60 7.17 -12.97 -11.59
N ALA A 61 8.03 -12.88 -12.61
CA ALA A 61 8.97 -13.95 -12.98
C ALA A 61 10.46 -13.61 -12.73
N GLY A 62 10.77 -12.43 -12.19
CA GLY A 62 12.16 -11.99 -11.92
C GLY A 62 12.47 -11.69 -10.44
N ASN A 63 11.58 -12.04 -9.51
CA ASN A 63 11.52 -11.35 -8.22
C ASN A 63 12.22 -12.04 -7.03
N LEU A 64 12.92 -13.15 -7.25
CA LEU A 64 13.60 -13.92 -6.18
C LEU A 64 15.06 -13.50 -5.94
N ALA A 65 15.62 -12.62 -6.78
CA ALA A 65 16.95 -12.07 -6.59
C ALA A 65 16.93 -10.96 -5.54
N VAL A 66 17.90 -10.98 -4.61
CA VAL A 66 18.04 -9.93 -3.59
C VAL A 66 18.61 -8.66 -4.19
N SER A 67 18.22 -7.52 -3.62
CA SER A 67 18.77 -6.21 -3.92
C SER A 67 19.54 -5.65 -2.71
N PRO A 68 20.41 -4.65 -2.91
CA PRO A 68 21.01 -3.93 -1.78
C PRO A 68 19.96 -3.29 -0.87
N THR A 69 20.20 -3.35 0.44
CA THR A 69 19.42 -2.63 1.45
C THR A 69 19.85 -1.17 1.54
N ASP A 70 19.00 -0.33 2.13
CA ASP A 70 19.28 1.09 2.32
C ASP A 70 20.28 1.33 3.46
N ALA A 71 21.11 2.37 3.33
CA ALA A 71 21.91 2.88 4.43
C ALA A 71 21.02 3.68 5.38
N VAL A 72 20.69 3.09 6.53
CA VAL A 72 19.86 3.74 7.56
C VAL A 72 20.75 4.61 8.46
N PRO A 73 20.42 5.89 8.68
CA PRO A 73 21.13 6.72 9.66
C PRO A 73 21.02 6.14 11.08
N ASP A 74 22.08 6.30 11.89
CA ASP A 74 22.17 5.69 13.23
C ASP A 74 20.95 5.97 14.13
N TYR A 75 20.43 7.20 14.12
CA TYR A 75 19.28 7.61 14.92
C TYR A 75 17.95 6.97 14.47
N ASN A 76 17.91 6.42 13.25
CA ASN A 76 16.78 5.70 12.67
C ASN A 76 17.00 4.18 12.67
N MET A 77 18.10 3.69 13.23
CA MET A 77 18.49 2.29 13.15
C MET A 77 17.54 1.39 13.93
N VAL A 78 17.03 0.37 13.25
CA VAL A 78 16.16 -0.67 13.80
C VAL A 78 16.52 -2.03 13.22
N THR A 79 16.13 -3.09 13.91
CA THR A 79 16.44 -4.47 13.53
C THR A 79 15.15 -5.27 13.38
N VAL A 80 15.03 -5.96 12.25
CA VAL A 80 14.02 -6.99 12.01
C VAL A 80 14.75 -8.30 11.73
N ASP A 81 14.40 -9.34 12.46
CA ASP A 81 14.93 -10.67 12.25
C ASP A 81 14.01 -11.44 11.29
N VAL A 82 14.60 -12.07 10.28
CA VAL A 82 13.92 -12.96 9.35
C VAL A 82 14.41 -14.36 9.68
N GLY A 83 13.59 -15.10 10.42
CA GLY A 83 13.95 -16.42 10.93
C GLY A 83 14.02 -17.49 9.85
N GLU A 84 14.51 -18.66 10.24
CA GLU A 84 14.58 -19.80 9.34
C GLU A 84 13.18 -20.32 8.97
N LYS A 85 13.04 -20.69 7.70
CA LYS A 85 11.81 -21.31 7.20
C LYS A 85 11.57 -22.68 7.84
N ASP A 86 10.35 -22.91 8.34
CA ASP A 86 9.95 -24.18 8.96
C ASP A 86 9.68 -25.29 7.91
N TYR A 87 9.30 -26.48 8.38
CA TYR A 87 9.01 -27.64 7.51
C TYR A 87 7.75 -27.48 6.65
N LEU A 88 6.81 -26.63 7.06
CA LEU A 88 5.60 -26.28 6.32
C LEU A 88 5.86 -25.19 5.27
N GLY A 89 6.99 -24.50 5.37
CA GLY A 89 7.36 -23.38 4.50
C GLY A 89 7.04 -22.02 5.11
N ASN A 90 6.65 -21.94 6.38
CA ASN A 90 6.39 -20.69 7.07
C ASN A 90 7.69 -20.00 7.48
N ILE A 91 7.71 -18.68 7.43
CA ILE A 91 8.89 -17.85 7.74
C ILE A 91 8.49 -16.87 8.85
N PRO A 92 9.03 -17.01 10.08
CA PRO A 92 8.77 -16.06 11.14
C PRO A 92 9.58 -14.79 10.92
N VAL A 93 8.94 -13.63 11.06
CA VAL A 93 9.60 -12.33 11.00
C VAL A 93 9.28 -11.55 12.26
N ILE A 94 10.31 -11.13 13.00
CA ILE A 94 10.18 -10.59 14.34
C ILE A 94 10.85 -9.23 14.42
N PHE A 95 10.14 -8.22 14.94
CA PHE A 95 10.73 -6.92 15.17
C PHE A 95 11.54 -6.89 16.47
N GLN A 96 12.84 -6.63 16.37
CA GLN A 96 13.76 -6.64 17.51
C GLN A 96 13.90 -5.27 18.20
N GLY A 97 13.26 -4.23 17.65
CA GLY A 97 13.39 -2.86 18.11
C GLY A 97 14.66 -2.19 17.58
N GLY A 98 15.15 -1.18 18.31
CA GLY A 98 16.36 -0.43 17.98
C GLY A 98 16.27 1.01 18.45
N MET A 99 17.35 1.78 18.29
CA MET A 99 17.39 3.19 18.69
C MET A 99 16.31 4.01 17.97
N GLY A 100 16.09 3.76 16.68
CA GLY A 100 15.10 4.46 15.87
C GLY A 100 13.65 4.00 16.06
N GLN A 101 13.37 3.06 16.98
CA GLN A 101 12.03 2.49 17.15
C GLN A 101 10.96 3.56 17.42
N ILE A 102 11.30 4.61 18.17
CA ILE A 102 10.37 5.71 18.49
C ILE A 102 9.92 6.49 17.24
N HIS A 103 10.66 6.39 16.13
CA HIS A 103 10.35 7.02 14.85
C HIS A 103 9.62 6.07 13.89
N VAL A 104 9.47 4.78 14.23
CA VAL A 104 8.82 3.81 13.36
C VAL A 104 7.32 4.04 13.34
N LYS A 105 6.78 4.26 12.13
CA LYS A 105 5.35 4.39 11.88
C LYS A 105 4.72 3.09 11.40
N LYS A 106 5.45 2.32 10.59
CA LYS A 106 4.95 1.07 9.99
C LYS A 106 6.11 0.15 9.59
N ILE A 107 5.91 -1.16 9.74
CA ILE A 107 6.82 -2.20 9.24
C ILE A 107 6.02 -3.08 8.29
N ASP A 108 6.36 -3.03 7.00
CA ASP A 108 5.76 -3.87 5.97
C ASP A 108 6.76 -4.94 5.53
N VAL A 109 6.29 -6.16 5.42
CA VAL A 109 7.06 -7.31 4.95
C VAL A 109 6.43 -7.85 3.69
N THR A 110 7.22 -7.91 2.62
CA THR A 110 6.80 -8.47 1.33
C THR A 110 7.51 -9.80 1.11
N LEU A 111 6.74 -10.84 0.89
CA LEU A 111 7.19 -12.17 0.52
C LEU A 111 6.99 -12.37 -0.98
N TYR A 112 8.07 -12.60 -1.69
CA TYR A 112 8.07 -13.07 -3.08
C TYR A 112 8.23 -14.58 -3.08
N ARG A 113 7.15 -15.28 -3.41
CA ARG A 113 7.12 -16.74 -3.43
C ARG A 113 7.71 -17.29 -4.72
N SER A 114 8.30 -18.47 -4.65
CA SER A 114 8.83 -19.18 -5.81
C SER A 114 7.77 -19.53 -6.87
N ASP A 115 6.51 -19.65 -6.45
CA ASP A 115 5.35 -19.90 -7.30
C ASP A 115 4.83 -18.64 -8.03
N GLY A 116 5.51 -17.50 -7.86
CA GLY A 116 5.18 -16.23 -8.48
C GLY A 116 4.16 -15.39 -7.69
N GLN A 117 3.60 -15.91 -6.59
CA GLN A 117 2.72 -15.12 -5.73
C GLN A 117 3.51 -14.12 -4.88
N ILE A 118 2.85 -13.00 -4.59
CA ILE A 118 3.36 -11.97 -3.69
C ILE A 118 2.42 -11.90 -2.50
N LYS A 119 2.95 -12.07 -1.29
CA LYS A 119 2.20 -11.88 -0.04
C LYS A 119 2.78 -10.70 0.72
N THR A 120 1.93 -9.96 1.41
CA THR A 120 2.35 -8.87 2.28
C THR A 120 1.78 -9.07 3.68
N ALA A 121 2.57 -8.70 4.68
CA ALA A 121 2.16 -8.64 6.07
C ALA A 121 2.67 -7.33 6.69
N THR A 122 1.93 -6.81 7.66
CA THR A 122 2.37 -5.69 8.48
C THR A 122 2.66 -6.22 9.88
N ILE A 123 3.83 -5.89 10.42
CA ILE A 123 4.21 -6.22 11.80
C ILE A 123 3.95 -4.98 12.67
N GLY A 124 3.59 -5.20 13.93
CA GLY A 124 3.51 -4.12 14.90
C GLY A 124 4.86 -3.44 15.14
N ILE A 125 4.83 -2.28 15.79
CA ILE A 125 6.00 -1.41 15.99
C ILE A 125 6.61 -1.56 17.40
N ASN A 126 6.15 -2.52 18.19
CA ASN A 126 6.72 -2.85 19.49
C ASN A 126 7.71 -4.00 19.36
N LYS A 127 8.75 -3.98 20.20
CA LYS A 127 9.73 -5.05 20.20
C LYS A 127 9.04 -6.38 20.56
N GLY A 128 9.30 -7.41 19.76
CA GLY A 128 8.68 -8.72 19.88
C GLY A 128 7.40 -8.89 19.04
N ASP A 129 6.87 -7.82 18.44
CA ASP A 129 5.80 -7.96 17.46
C ASP A 129 6.31 -8.78 16.26
N GLN A 130 5.48 -9.69 15.77
CA GLN A 130 5.88 -10.65 14.73
C GLN A 130 4.77 -10.94 13.74
N ALA A 131 5.15 -11.45 12.58
CA ALA A 131 4.26 -12.06 11.61
C ALA A 131 4.84 -13.39 11.14
N GLU A 132 3.94 -14.33 10.84
CA GLU A 132 4.29 -15.59 10.20
C GLU A 132 3.94 -15.48 8.72
N LEU A 133 4.93 -15.61 7.83
CA LEU A 133 4.71 -15.53 6.39
C LEU A 133 4.55 -16.95 5.84
N GLU A 134 3.42 -17.22 5.19
CA GLU A 134 3.20 -18.48 4.50
C GLU A 134 4.00 -18.53 3.19
N GLY A 135 5.16 -19.19 3.22
CA GLY A 135 6.05 -19.41 2.08
C GLY A 135 5.81 -20.72 1.32
N THR A 136 6.69 -20.99 0.37
CA THR A 136 6.73 -22.23 -0.42
C THR A 136 7.73 -23.22 0.16
N LYS A 137 7.68 -24.47 -0.29
CA LYS A 137 8.74 -25.47 -0.08
C LYS A 137 9.91 -25.34 -1.07
N GLN A 138 10.21 -24.12 -1.47
CA GLN A 138 11.36 -23.73 -2.29
C GLN A 138 11.97 -22.43 -1.72
N THR A 139 12.97 -21.88 -2.40
CA THR A 139 13.56 -20.59 -2.04
C THR A 139 12.61 -19.45 -2.37
N ASP A 140 12.22 -18.71 -1.34
CA ASP A 140 11.48 -17.45 -1.48
C ASP A 140 12.41 -16.27 -1.17
N ARG A 141 11.93 -15.04 -1.39
CA ARG A 141 12.63 -13.81 -0.98
C ARG A 141 11.75 -13.00 -0.04
N VAL A 142 12.34 -12.50 1.04
CA VAL A 142 11.68 -11.65 2.03
C VAL A 142 12.30 -10.27 1.98
N VAL A 143 11.46 -9.25 1.81
CA VAL A 143 11.85 -7.84 1.82
C VAL A 143 11.12 -7.13 2.95
N VAL A 144 11.87 -6.50 3.84
CA VAL A 144 11.34 -5.75 4.98
C VAL A 144 11.55 -4.25 4.74
N ARG A 145 10.46 -3.50 4.80
CA ARG A 145 10.47 -2.05 4.63
C ARG A 145 9.90 -1.37 5.87
N VAL A 146 10.66 -0.42 6.41
CA VAL A 146 10.28 0.38 7.58
C VAL A 146 9.96 1.78 7.12
N SER A 147 8.78 2.28 7.49
CA SER A 147 8.36 3.66 7.27
C SER A 147 8.49 4.46 8.57
N MET A 148 9.12 5.62 8.49
CA MET A 148 9.34 6.51 9.62
C MET A 148 8.23 7.58 9.72
N ASP A 149 8.12 8.21 10.89
CA ASP A 149 7.20 9.33 11.18
C ASP A 149 7.44 10.56 10.28
N ASN A 150 8.68 10.80 9.89
CA ASN A 150 9.12 11.88 9.00
C ASN A 150 8.82 11.63 7.51
N GLY A 151 8.18 10.50 7.18
CA GLY A 151 7.81 10.14 5.81
C GLY A 151 8.90 9.41 5.01
N GLN A 152 10.11 9.23 5.55
CA GLN A 152 11.14 8.39 4.94
C GLN A 152 10.77 6.91 5.05
N SER A 153 11.28 6.10 4.15
CA SER A 153 11.15 4.64 4.25
C SER A 153 12.44 3.96 3.80
N PHE A 154 12.82 2.90 4.52
CA PHE A 154 14.06 2.18 4.31
C PHE A 154 13.77 0.69 4.12
N THR A 155 14.41 0.07 3.14
CA THR A 155 14.51 -1.39 3.02
C THR A 155 15.68 -1.85 3.88
N ILE A 156 15.37 -2.55 4.98
CA ILE A 156 16.38 -2.94 5.98
C ILE A 156 16.80 -4.40 5.86
N ASN A 157 15.94 -5.25 5.29
CA ASN A 157 16.27 -6.63 4.98
C ASN A 157 15.79 -6.92 3.55
N ASP A 158 16.64 -7.60 2.80
CA ASP A 158 16.31 -8.18 1.51
C ASP A 158 17.10 -9.48 1.39
N VAL A 159 16.44 -10.59 1.71
CA VAL A 159 17.11 -11.88 1.91
C VAL A 159 16.39 -13.02 1.21
N GLN A 160 17.15 -14.01 0.77
CA GLN A 160 16.59 -15.29 0.35
C GLN A 160 16.27 -16.16 1.56
N SER A 161 15.10 -16.78 1.55
CA SER A 161 14.64 -17.75 2.53
C SER A 161 14.58 -19.14 1.88
N PRO A 162 15.71 -19.89 1.84
CA PRO A 162 15.73 -21.23 1.28
C PRO A 162 14.89 -22.20 2.10
N TYR A 163 14.24 -23.15 1.43
CA TYR A 163 13.61 -24.28 2.11
C TYR A 163 14.67 -25.33 2.46
N ARG A 164 14.79 -25.64 3.75
CA ARG A 164 15.72 -26.67 4.24
C ARG A 164 14.96 -27.93 4.59
N THR A 165 15.30 -29.03 3.93
CA THR A 165 14.83 -30.36 4.35
C THR A 165 15.67 -30.79 5.54
N ARG A 166 15.02 -31.29 6.61
CA ARG A 166 15.69 -31.77 7.83
C ARG A 166 16.76 -32.80 7.43
N GLN A 167 18.03 -32.49 7.71
CA GLN A 167 19.15 -33.42 7.59
C GLN A 167 19.31 -34.20 8.90
#